data_AF-A0A3M1EQA9-F1
#
_entry.id   AF-A0A3M1EQA9-F1
#
_cell.length_a   1.000
_cell.length_b   1.000
_cell.length_c   1.000
_cell.angle_alpha   90.00
_cell.angle_beta   90.00
_cell.angle_gamma   90.00
#
_symmetry.space_group_name_H-M   'P 1'
#
loop_
_entity.id
_entity.type
_entity.pdbx_description
1 polymer ?
#
loop_
_entity_poly.entity_id
_entity_poly.type
_entity_poly.pdbx_seq_one_letter_code
_entity_poly.pdbx_strand_id
1 'polypeptide(L)'
;RAGLRWVYVGIESGTQRLLDLMDKGIRIETVERFIADCREVGIVPQLSFIIGLPGTKPEELQNEIAFLKRYPVDSSSFVLLLGSPMQERPGDFGIRIEDRQVLYATSRGVVHAPRFYFTVEEGLSPAQADAIVEQAGPRPRMRPHLGEVHATLLAGTDFFASAERPPAPPAGSALALQTLSARRQEGASGDGWWFVHMAGCLENEGRLEEAFAIAQAGLQANGRDGAAQEALRLHVGTLLNYGNRPQQALQILSGGGKKQRPSPALRGERMRALFAMNRSADALREAKAMLAAGHEIRWVYYIQGLCYENLGRPAKALKALAKAEQRDWLEPEINEARARCLLALNRPAEAAAEQAKAARKRRYLG
;
A
#
# COMPACT_ATOMS: atom_id res chain seq x y z
N ARG A 1 34.99 -15.75 -15.53
CA ARG A 1 33.71 -15.10 -15.95
C ARG A 1 32.72 -15.21 -14.80
N ALA A 2 32.03 -14.13 -14.41
CA ALA A 2 31.17 -14.06 -13.20
C ALA A 2 29.71 -14.55 -13.40
N GLY A 3 29.34 -15.05 -14.58
CA GLY A 3 28.05 -15.70 -14.80
C GLY A 3 26.81 -14.80 -14.86
N LEU A 4 26.97 -13.47 -14.95
CA LEU A 4 25.85 -12.53 -15.07
C LEU A 4 25.00 -12.84 -16.31
N ARG A 5 23.68 -12.98 -16.12
CA ARG A 5 22.71 -13.33 -17.18
C ARG A 5 21.71 -12.23 -17.48
N TRP A 6 21.39 -11.40 -16.50
CA TRP A 6 20.43 -10.31 -16.61
C TRP A 6 20.74 -9.22 -15.58
N VAL A 7 20.20 -8.03 -15.80
CA VAL A 7 20.35 -6.88 -14.92
C VAL A 7 19.05 -6.08 -14.93
N TYR A 8 18.59 -5.61 -13.76
CA TYR A 8 17.39 -4.80 -13.63
C TYR A 8 17.76 -3.36 -13.30
N VAL A 9 17.27 -2.42 -14.11
CA VAL A 9 17.60 -1.00 -14.02
C VAL A 9 16.34 -0.16 -14.11
N GLY A 10 16.12 0.68 -13.11
CA GLY A 10 15.11 1.72 -13.19
C GLY A 10 15.59 2.87 -14.06
N ILE A 11 14.84 3.14 -15.13
CA ILE A 11 15.03 4.29 -16.02
C ILE A 11 13.95 5.35 -15.84
N GLU A 12 12.78 4.96 -15.30
CA GLU A 12 11.67 5.80 -14.84
C GLU A 12 10.93 6.61 -15.91
N SER A 13 11.61 7.21 -16.90
CA SER A 13 11.03 7.96 -18.02
C SER A 13 11.90 7.86 -19.28
N GLY A 14 11.27 8.07 -20.43
CA GLY A 14 11.92 8.16 -21.75
C GLY A 14 12.24 9.60 -22.14
N THR A 15 11.92 10.55 -21.26
CA THR A 15 11.97 11.98 -21.51
C THR A 15 13.05 12.62 -20.64
N GLN A 16 14.12 13.14 -21.26
CA GLN A 16 15.26 13.71 -20.52
C GLN A 16 14.85 14.80 -19.52
N ARG A 17 13.92 15.69 -19.91
CA ARG A 17 13.41 16.74 -19.01
C ARG A 17 12.82 16.17 -17.72
N LEU A 18 12.05 15.08 -17.80
CA LEU A 18 11.45 14.44 -16.62
C LEU A 18 12.51 13.74 -15.76
N LEU A 19 13.51 13.10 -16.38
CA LEU A 19 14.65 12.49 -15.68
C LEU A 19 15.46 13.53 -14.90
N ASP A 20 15.70 14.68 -15.52
CA ASP A 20 16.40 15.80 -14.88
C ASP A 20 15.54 16.39 -13.74
N LEU A 21 14.23 16.55 -13.97
CA LEU A 21 13.31 17.12 -12.98
C LEU A 21 13.23 16.28 -11.70
N MET A 22 13.27 14.95 -11.82
CA MET A 22 13.28 14.02 -10.68
C MET A 22 14.68 13.75 -10.09
N ASP A 23 15.71 14.47 -10.56
CA ASP A 23 17.10 14.30 -10.13
C ASP A 23 17.62 12.86 -10.32
N LYS A 24 17.18 12.16 -11.39
CA LYS A 24 17.59 10.77 -11.65
C LYS A 24 19.08 10.64 -11.97
N GLY A 25 19.67 11.68 -12.56
CA GLY A 25 21.10 11.76 -12.85
C GLY A 25 21.55 10.86 -14.01
N ILE A 26 20.67 10.52 -14.95
CA ILE A 26 21.00 9.71 -16.12
C ILE A 26 20.65 10.43 -17.43
N ARG A 27 21.32 10.04 -18.50
CA ARG A 27 21.02 10.47 -19.87
C ARG A 27 20.32 9.37 -20.65
N ILE A 28 19.27 9.71 -21.40
CA ILE A 28 18.52 8.73 -22.20
C ILE A 28 19.40 7.99 -23.22
N GLU A 29 20.41 8.65 -23.80
CA GLU A 29 21.33 8.00 -24.74
C GLU A 29 22.24 6.98 -24.04
N THR A 30 22.47 7.14 -22.74
CA THR A 30 23.20 6.16 -21.92
C THR A 30 22.37 4.92 -21.67
N VAL A 31 21.04 5.07 -21.55
CA VAL A 31 20.11 3.93 -21.45
C VAL A 31 20.13 3.12 -22.75
N GLU A 32 20.05 3.77 -23.92
CA GLU A 32 20.07 3.06 -25.21
C GLU A 32 21.41 2.33 -25.45
N ARG A 33 22.53 2.97 -25.13
CA ARG A 33 23.85 2.34 -25.16
C ARG A 33 23.93 1.16 -24.21
N PHE A 34 23.46 1.30 -22.97
CA PHE A 34 23.41 0.21 -22.00
C PHE A 34 22.62 -1.01 -22.53
N ILE A 35 21.50 -0.79 -23.20
CA ILE A 35 20.71 -1.86 -23.82
C ILE A 35 21.52 -2.57 -24.91
N ALA A 36 22.21 -1.79 -25.76
CA ALA A 36 23.06 -2.33 -26.83
C ALA A 36 24.22 -3.16 -26.26
N ASP A 37 24.95 -2.60 -25.29
CA ASP A 37 26.09 -3.26 -24.63
C ASP A 37 25.65 -4.57 -23.97
N CYS A 38 24.51 -4.56 -23.25
CA CYS A 38 23.94 -5.77 -22.65
C CYS A 38 23.67 -6.86 -23.69
N ARG A 39 23.05 -6.47 -24.82
CA ARG A 39 22.74 -7.41 -25.91
C ARG A 39 23.99 -8.01 -26.55
N GLU A 40 25.02 -7.20 -26.77
CA GLU A 40 26.30 -7.65 -27.36
C GLU A 40 26.96 -8.75 -26.53
N VAL A 41 26.94 -8.61 -25.20
CA VAL A 41 27.59 -9.57 -24.29
C VAL A 41 26.67 -10.71 -23.82
N GLY A 42 25.42 -10.76 -24.33
CA GLY A 42 24.44 -11.78 -23.98
C GLY A 42 23.84 -11.63 -22.58
N ILE A 43 23.81 -10.42 -22.02
CA ILE A 43 23.09 -10.06 -20.79
C ILE A 43 21.70 -9.53 -21.18
N VAL A 44 20.66 -9.96 -20.49
CA VAL A 44 19.30 -9.45 -20.70
C VAL A 44 19.07 -8.20 -19.85
N PRO A 45 18.92 -6.99 -20.45
CA PRO A 45 18.54 -5.81 -19.70
C PRO A 45 17.04 -5.86 -19.38
N GLN A 46 16.71 -5.67 -18.11
CA GLN A 46 15.37 -5.49 -17.61
C GLN A 46 15.23 -4.02 -17.19
N LEU A 47 14.27 -3.32 -17.79
CA LEU A 47 14.09 -1.89 -17.57
C LEU A 47 12.76 -1.65 -16.86
N SER A 48 12.74 -0.71 -15.92
CA SER A 48 11.51 -0.28 -15.26
C SER A 48 11.18 1.19 -15.51
N PHE A 49 9.91 1.47 -15.70
CA PHE A 49 9.37 2.74 -16.15
C PHE A 49 8.15 3.15 -15.32
N ILE A 50 7.93 4.45 -15.16
CA ILE A 50 6.75 4.98 -14.51
C ILE A 50 5.88 5.64 -15.57
N ILE A 51 4.64 5.16 -15.74
CA ILE A 51 3.70 5.78 -16.66
C ILE A 51 3.02 6.94 -15.96
N GLY A 52 2.94 8.07 -16.67
CA GLY A 52 2.22 9.25 -16.20
C GLY A 52 2.86 9.88 -14.98
N LEU A 53 4.18 10.05 -15.01
CA LEU A 53 4.88 10.90 -14.06
C LEU A 53 4.23 12.29 -14.04
N PRO A 54 3.94 12.88 -12.87
CA PRO A 54 3.33 14.19 -12.86
C PRO A 54 4.21 15.24 -13.54
N GLY A 55 3.58 16.12 -14.31
CA GLY A 55 4.25 17.05 -15.23
C GLY A 55 4.57 16.46 -16.61
N THR A 56 4.17 15.22 -16.91
CA THR A 56 4.26 14.64 -18.27
C THR A 56 3.31 15.37 -19.21
N LYS A 57 3.85 15.87 -20.32
CA LYS A 57 3.04 16.51 -21.36
C LYS A 57 2.50 15.48 -22.36
N PRO A 58 1.35 15.73 -23.01
CA PRO A 58 0.78 14.79 -23.98
C PRO A 58 1.75 14.38 -25.11
N GLU A 59 2.56 15.31 -25.61
CA GLU A 59 3.57 15.04 -26.64
C GLU A 59 4.74 14.19 -26.12
N GLU A 60 5.13 14.37 -24.86
CA GLU A 60 6.18 13.56 -24.23
C GLU A 60 5.69 12.12 -24.03
N LEU A 61 4.42 11.95 -23.63
CA LEU A 61 3.83 10.62 -23.51
C LEU A 61 3.85 9.85 -24.83
N GLN A 62 3.66 10.51 -25.97
CA GLN A 62 3.78 9.85 -27.29
C GLN A 62 5.21 9.36 -27.56
N ASN A 63 6.22 10.12 -27.14
CA ASN A 63 7.62 9.69 -27.23
C ASN A 63 7.90 8.50 -26.31
N GLU A 64 7.33 8.52 -25.10
CA GLU A 64 7.42 7.40 -24.16
C GLU A 64 6.73 6.15 -24.71
N ILE A 65 5.55 6.27 -25.33
CA ILE A 65 4.87 5.16 -26.01
C ILE A 65 5.75 4.58 -27.11
N ALA A 66 6.41 5.41 -27.91
CA ALA A 66 7.34 4.95 -28.95
C ALA A 66 8.53 4.18 -28.35
N PHE A 67 9.07 4.64 -27.22
CA PHE A 67 10.12 3.95 -26.47
C PHE A 67 9.65 2.59 -25.94
N LEU A 68 8.47 2.56 -25.31
CA LEU A 68 7.84 1.35 -24.76
C LEU A 68 7.49 0.32 -25.83
N LYS A 69 7.26 0.73 -27.08
CA LYS A 69 7.06 -0.16 -28.23
C LYS A 69 8.37 -0.73 -28.79
N ARG A 70 9.50 -0.07 -28.57
CA ARG A 70 10.82 -0.48 -29.08
C ARG A 70 11.52 -1.46 -28.13
N TYR A 71 11.35 -1.29 -26.82
CA TYR A 71 12.07 -2.06 -25.82
C TYR A 71 11.10 -2.82 -24.90
N PRO A 72 11.43 -4.06 -24.49
CA PRO A 72 10.66 -4.77 -23.47
C PRO A 72 10.92 -4.13 -22.10
N VAL A 73 9.92 -3.42 -21.59
CA VAL A 73 10.03 -2.59 -20.37
C VAL A 73 8.87 -2.89 -19.43
N ASP A 74 9.19 -3.15 -18.17
CA ASP A 74 8.20 -3.21 -17.10
C ASP A 74 7.78 -1.80 -16.73
N SER A 75 6.49 -1.62 -16.46
CA SER A 75 5.97 -0.31 -16.11
C SER A 75 4.93 -0.39 -15.01
N SER A 76 4.89 0.65 -14.18
CA SER A 76 3.88 0.84 -13.16
C SER A 76 3.26 2.22 -13.27
N SER A 77 2.00 2.35 -12.87
CA SER A 77 1.37 3.66 -12.64
C SER A 77 2.11 4.42 -11.54
N PHE A 78 2.15 5.74 -11.65
CA PHE A 78 2.79 6.58 -10.64
C PHE A 78 2.06 6.54 -9.29
N VAL A 79 2.85 6.54 -8.21
CA VAL A 79 2.38 6.70 -6.84
C VAL A 79 3.24 7.76 -6.16
N LEU A 80 2.60 8.78 -5.58
CA LEU A 80 3.32 9.80 -4.81
C LEU A 80 3.69 9.25 -3.44
N LEU A 81 5.01 9.13 -3.21
CA LEU A 81 5.58 8.62 -1.97
C LEU A 81 6.32 9.69 -1.19
N LEU A 82 6.32 9.53 0.13
CA LEU A 82 7.06 10.35 1.08
C LEU A 82 8.56 10.33 0.81
N GLY A 83 9.17 11.51 0.74
CA GLY A 83 10.60 11.68 0.42
C GLY A 83 10.94 11.56 -1.07
N SER A 84 9.94 11.58 -1.95
CA SER A 84 10.20 11.75 -3.39
C SER A 84 10.40 13.24 -3.73
N PRO A 85 11.19 13.57 -4.77
CA PRO A 85 11.31 14.95 -5.26
C PRO A 85 9.95 15.58 -5.57
N MET A 86 8.98 14.79 -6.05
CA MET A 86 7.61 15.23 -6.31
C MET A 86 6.86 15.62 -5.04
N GLN A 87 7.15 14.97 -3.91
CA GLN A 87 6.56 15.34 -2.62
C GLN A 87 7.24 16.57 -2.03
N GLU A 88 8.55 16.72 -2.22
CA GLU A 88 9.34 17.84 -1.69
C GLU A 88 9.14 19.13 -2.49
N ARG A 89 8.93 19.02 -3.81
CA ARG A 89 8.80 20.13 -4.76
C ARG A 89 7.54 20.00 -5.62
N PRO A 90 6.32 19.87 -5.05
CA PRO A 90 5.12 19.50 -5.80
C PRO A 90 4.77 20.49 -6.94
N GLY A 91 5.03 21.78 -6.73
CA GLY A 91 4.83 22.80 -7.78
C GLY A 91 5.68 22.59 -9.03
N ASP A 92 6.90 22.06 -8.90
CA ASP A 92 7.80 21.81 -10.03
C ASP A 92 7.27 20.71 -10.96
N PHE A 93 6.38 19.86 -10.44
CA PHE A 93 5.74 18.75 -11.17
C PHE A 93 4.27 19.04 -11.51
N GLY A 94 3.79 20.27 -11.29
CA GLY A 94 2.41 20.65 -11.58
C GLY A 94 1.39 19.87 -10.74
N ILE A 95 1.75 19.52 -9.50
CA ILE A 95 0.84 18.81 -8.59
C ILE A 95 0.61 19.58 -7.30
N ARG A 96 -0.56 19.32 -6.71
CA ARG A 96 -0.89 19.73 -5.35
C ARG A 96 -1.15 18.50 -4.50
N ILE A 97 -0.45 18.41 -3.37
CA ILE A 97 -0.68 17.36 -2.38
C ILE A 97 -2.00 17.66 -1.67
N GLU A 98 -2.90 16.68 -1.64
CA GLU A 98 -4.22 16.80 -1.01
C GLU A 98 -4.15 16.36 0.45
N ASP A 99 -3.82 15.09 0.65
CA ASP A 99 -3.76 14.48 1.98
C ASP A 99 -2.81 13.28 1.94
N ARG A 100 -2.28 12.90 3.10
CA ARG A 100 -1.48 11.69 3.23
C ARG A 100 -2.41 10.52 3.54
N GLN A 101 -2.29 9.44 2.78
CA GLN A 101 -3.15 8.28 2.93
C GLN A 101 -3.17 7.82 4.40
N VAL A 102 -4.35 7.77 5.00
CA VAL A 102 -4.52 7.32 6.37
C VAL A 102 -4.50 5.79 6.39
N LEU A 103 -3.56 5.20 7.15
CA LEU A 103 -3.62 3.76 7.42
C LEU A 103 -4.65 3.46 8.52
N TYR A 104 -4.79 4.34 9.51
CA TYR A 104 -5.84 4.25 10.53
C TYR A 104 -5.91 5.50 11.43
N ALA A 105 -7.09 5.73 11.99
CA ALA A 105 -7.32 6.70 13.05
C ALA A 105 -7.40 6.01 14.42
N THR A 106 -7.00 6.74 15.47
CA THR A 106 -7.17 6.34 16.86
C THR A 106 -7.76 7.51 17.66
N SER A 107 -8.21 7.26 18.89
CA SER A 107 -8.66 8.32 19.80
C SER A 107 -7.58 9.36 20.15
N ARG A 108 -6.33 9.14 19.74
CA ARG A 108 -5.18 10.01 20.02
C ARG A 108 -4.53 10.59 18.77
N GLY A 109 -5.10 10.39 17.59
CA GLY A 109 -4.55 10.88 16.33
C GLY A 109 -4.56 9.83 15.22
N VAL A 110 -4.02 10.24 14.08
CA VAL A 110 -4.04 9.49 12.82
C VAL A 110 -2.64 8.94 12.54
N VAL A 111 -2.57 7.77 11.91
CA VAL A 111 -1.31 7.18 11.44
C VAL A 111 -1.38 7.03 9.94
N HIS A 112 -0.39 7.57 9.25
CA HIS A 112 -0.40 7.69 7.80
C HIS A 112 0.50 6.65 7.11
N ALA A 113 0.15 6.31 5.88
CA ALA A 113 0.97 5.53 4.96
C ALA A 113 2.07 6.44 4.39
N PRO A 114 3.19 5.92 3.85
CA PRO A 114 4.14 6.76 3.12
C PRO A 114 3.61 7.22 1.75
N ARG A 115 2.29 7.16 1.52
CA ARG A 115 1.62 7.48 0.26
C ARG A 115 0.77 8.73 0.42
N PHE A 116 0.73 9.56 -0.61
CA PHE A 116 -0.10 10.76 -0.67
C PHE A 116 -1.18 10.65 -1.74
N TYR A 117 -2.32 11.26 -1.46
CA TYR A 117 -3.30 11.71 -2.44
C TYR A 117 -2.85 13.07 -2.97
N PHE A 118 -2.98 13.26 -4.27
CA PHE A 118 -2.57 14.48 -4.94
C PHE A 118 -3.49 14.72 -6.15
N THR A 119 -3.56 15.98 -6.54
CA THR A 119 -4.22 16.43 -7.76
C THR A 119 -3.15 16.89 -8.74
N VAL A 120 -3.33 16.53 -10.00
CA VAL A 120 -2.52 17.06 -11.10
C VAL A 120 -3.19 18.32 -11.62
N GLU A 121 -2.48 19.44 -11.52
CA GLU A 121 -2.94 20.77 -11.95
C GLU A 121 -2.43 21.08 -13.36
N GLU A 122 -1.26 20.56 -13.74
CA GLU A 122 -0.67 20.73 -15.06
C GLU A 122 -0.20 19.39 -15.67
N GLY A 123 -0.48 19.21 -16.97
CA GLY A 123 -0.09 18.00 -17.71
C GLY A 123 -1.10 16.85 -17.58
N LEU A 124 -0.65 15.64 -17.90
CA LEU A 124 -1.48 14.44 -17.79
C LEU A 124 -1.45 13.86 -16.37
N SER A 125 -2.63 13.52 -15.85
CA SER A 125 -2.70 12.66 -14.67
C SER A 125 -2.20 11.24 -14.98
N PRO A 126 -1.71 10.49 -13.97
CA PRO A 126 -1.31 9.10 -14.15
C PRO A 126 -2.39 8.23 -14.80
N ALA A 127 -3.65 8.41 -14.39
CA ALA A 127 -4.79 7.67 -14.94
C ALA A 127 -5.04 7.98 -16.42
N GLN A 128 -4.94 9.26 -16.83
CA GLN A 128 -5.06 9.63 -18.24
C GLN A 128 -3.89 9.06 -19.06
N ALA A 129 -2.67 9.13 -18.54
CA ALA A 129 -1.50 8.59 -19.21
C ALA A 129 -1.60 7.07 -19.40
N ASP A 130 -2.02 6.35 -18.35
CA ASP A 130 -2.27 4.90 -18.41
C ASP A 130 -3.31 4.57 -19.49
N ALA A 131 -4.44 5.29 -19.52
CA ALA A 131 -5.48 5.07 -20.53
C ALA A 131 -4.97 5.29 -21.97
N ILE A 132 -4.15 6.32 -22.20
CA ILE A 132 -3.56 6.60 -23.52
C ILE A 132 -2.55 5.50 -23.91
N VAL A 133 -1.70 5.06 -22.97
CA VAL A 133 -0.74 3.98 -23.21
C VAL A 133 -1.46 2.67 -23.51
N GLU A 134 -2.56 2.37 -22.83
CA GLU A 134 -3.39 1.19 -23.11
C GLU A 134 -4.03 1.25 -24.50
N GLN A 135 -4.57 2.40 -24.89
CA GLN A 135 -5.16 2.62 -26.23
C GLN A 135 -4.12 2.51 -27.36
N ALA A 136 -2.84 2.76 -27.07
CA ALA A 136 -1.77 2.64 -28.05
C ALA A 136 -1.51 1.19 -28.51
N GLY A 137 -2.14 0.20 -27.87
CA GLY A 137 -2.12 -1.21 -28.27
C GLY A 137 -0.96 -2.00 -27.65
N PRO A 138 -0.76 -3.25 -28.11
CA PRO A 138 0.23 -4.15 -27.54
C PRO A 138 1.65 -3.62 -27.72
N ARG A 139 2.54 -4.01 -26.81
CA ARG A 139 3.96 -3.62 -26.79
C ARG A 139 4.84 -4.75 -26.28
N PRO A 140 6.14 -4.82 -26.61
CA PRO A 140 7.00 -5.90 -26.15
C PRO A 140 7.00 -6.03 -24.62
N ARG A 141 6.96 -7.26 -24.11
CA ARG A 141 7.02 -7.52 -22.67
C ARG A 141 8.41 -7.98 -22.25
N MET A 142 8.72 -7.75 -20.98
CA MET A 142 9.84 -8.42 -20.35
C MET A 142 9.57 -9.92 -20.23
N ARG A 143 10.61 -10.75 -20.41
CA ARG A 143 10.49 -12.18 -20.05
C ARG A 143 10.34 -12.27 -18.52
N PRO A 144 9.37 -13.05 -18.00
CA PRO A 144 9.12 -13.08 -16.56
C PRO A 144 10.37 -13.40 -15.77
N HIS A 145 10.62 -12.58 -14.75
CA HIS A 145 11.60 -12.88 -13.72
C HIS A 145 10.99 -13.92 -12.77
N LEU A 146 11.79 -14.90 -12.33
CA LEU A 146 11.42 -15.90 -11.32
C LEU A 146 11.07 -15.29 -9.93
N GLY A 147 11.09 -13.96 -9.80
CA GLY A 147 10.96 -13.23 -8.53
C GLY A 147 9.56 -12.71 -8.20
N GLU A 148 8.63 -12.72 -9.16
CA GLU A 148 7.22 -12.50 -8.85
C GLU A 148 6.52 -13.85 -8.69
N VAL A 149 5.75 -13.99 -7.61
CA VAL A 149 4.91 -15.15 -7.25
C VAL A 149 3.97 -15.58 -8.40
N HIS A 150 3.82 -14.76 -9.44
CA HIS A 150 3.12 -15.04 -10.68
C HIS A 150 3.76 -16.11 -11.58
N ALA A 151 5.07 -16.39 -11.46
CA ALA A 151 5.75 -17.37 -12.33
C ALA A 151 5.15 -18.79 -12.19
N THR A 152 4.68 -19.17 -11.00
CA THR A 152 4.08 -20.49 -10.75
C THR A 152 2.63 -20.57 -11.24
N LEU A 153 1.86 -19.48 -11.17
CA LEU A 153 0.47 -19.42 -11.63
C LEU A 153 0.35 -19.42 -13.17
N LEU A 154 1.39 -18.97 -13.86
CA LEU A 154 1.42 -18.86 -15.33
C LEU A 154 2.15 -20.02 -16.00
N ALA A 155 2.66 -21.00 -15.23
CA ALA A 155 3.48 -22.11 -15.72
C ALA A 155 2.76 -23.10 -16.66
N GLY A 156 1.49 -22.84 -17.02
CA GLY A 156 0.72 -23.62 -17.99
C GLY A 156 -0.08 -22.77 -18.98
N THR A 157 0.15 -21.45 -19.04
CA THR A 157 -0.58 -20.56 -19.96
C THR A 157 0.26 -20.22 -21.19
N ASP A 158 -0.41 -19.81 -22.28
CA ASP A 158 0.23 -19.26 -23.48
C ASP A 158 1.01 -17.97 -23.21
N PHE A 159 0.96 -17.47 -21.97
CA PHE A 159 1.60 -16.26 -21.55
C PHE A 159 3.04 -16.28 -22.03
N PHE A 160 3.81 -17.38 -21.91
CA PHE A 160 5.20 -17.47 -22.36
C PHE A 160 5.43 -17.55 -23.90
N ALA A 161 4.40 -17.73 -24.72
CA ALA A 161 4.52 -17.93 -26.17
C ALA A 161 4.62 -16.61 -26.97
N SER A 162 4.02 -15.53 -26.50
CA SER A 162 4.06 -14.23 -27.19
C SER A 162 5.23 -13.35 -26.73
N ALA A 163 5.89 -12.64 -27.65
CA ALA A 163 6.86 -11.60 -27.33
C ALA A 163 6.18 -10.25 -26.97
N GLU A 164 4.88 -10.13 -27.20
CA GLU A 164 4.09 -8.93 -26.98
C GLU A 164 3.26 -9.03 -25.69
N ARG A 165 3.21 -7.93 -24.95
CA ARG A 165 2.31 -7.70 -23.83
C ARG A 165 0.90 -7.49 -24.40
N PRO A 166 -0.10 -8.29 -23.99
CA PRO A 166 -1.49 -8.00 -24.33
C PRO A 166 -1.91 -6.65 -23.70
N PRO A 167 -2.93 -5.97 -24.24
CA PRO A 167 -3.50 -4.79 -23.58
C PRO A 167 -3.88 -5.14 -22.14
N ALA A 168 -3.76 -4.16 -21.23
CA ALA A 168 -4.16 -4.36 -19.85
C ALA A 168 -5.63 -4.84 -19.82
N PRO A 169 -5.96 -5.87 -19.02
CA PRO A 169 -7.35 -6.23 -18.85
C PRO A 169 -8.11 -5.03 -18.24
N PRO A 170 -9.41 -4.86 -18.54
CA PRO A 170 -10.22 -3.85 -17.86
C PRO A 170 -10.05 -3.97 -16.34
N ALA A 171 -10.22 -2.86 -15.60
CA ALA A 171 -10.02 -2.80 -14.14
C ALA A 171 -10.51 -4.09 -13.48
N GLY A 172 -9.59 -4.86 -12.92
CA GLY A 172 -9.83 -6.25 -12.56
C GLY A 172 -11.04 -6.42 -11.63
N SER A 173 -11.28 -5.43 -10.77
CA SER A 173 -12.47 -5.35 -9.92
C SER A 173 -13.77 -5.19 -10.71
N ALA A 174 -13.86 -4.29 -11.68
CA ALA A 174 -15.07 -4.11 -12.50
C ALA A 174 -15.43 -5.37 -13.31
N LEU A 175 -14.46 -6.02 -13.94
CA LEU A 175 -14.69 -7.28 -14.67
C LEU A 175 -15.03 -8.43 -13.72
N ALA A 176 -14.36 -8.50 -12.56
CA ALA A 176 -14.67 -9.49 -11.54
C ALA A 176 -16.09 -9.30 -10.99
N LEU A 177 -16.56 -8.06 -10.78
CA LEU A 177 -17.93 -7.78 -10.34
C LEU A 177 -18.96 -8.31 -11.34
N GLN A 178 -18.75 -8.08 -12.65
CA GLN A 178 -19.63 -8.60 -13.70
C GLN A 178 -19.67 -10.14 -13.65
N THR A 179 -18.50 -10.77 -13.58
CA THR A 179 -18.36 -12.23 -13.57
C THR A 179 -19.00 -12.85 -12.33
N LEU A 180 -18.72 -12.30 -11.14
CA LEU A 180 -19.27 -12.77 -9.86
C LEU A 180 -20.79 -12.58 -9.80
N SER A 181 -21.32 -11.52 -10.41
CA SER A 181 -22.76 -11.25 -10.50
C SER A 181 -23.45 -12.24 -11.44
N ALA A 182 -22.88 -12.51 -12.62
CA ALA A 182 -23.41 -13.48 -13.57
C ALA A 182 -23.49 -14.89 -12.96
N ARG A 183 -22.40 -15.35 -12.32
CA ARG A 183 -22.37 -16.66 -11.63
C ARG A 183 -23.43 -16.80 -10.55
N ARG A 184 -23.81 -15.69 -9.89
CA ARG A 184 -24.87 -15.70 -8.88
C ARG A 184 -26.26 -15.86 -9.51
N GLN A 185 -26.49 -15.27 -10.67
CA GLN A 185 -27.73 -15.41 -11.43
C GLN A 185 -27.91 -16.84 -11.97
N GLU A 186 -26.82 -17.55 -12.25
CA GLU A 186 -26.80 -18.95 -12.69
C GLU A 186 -27.02 -19.98 -11.56
N GLY A 187 -27.32 -19.53 -10.33
CA GLY A 187 -27.70 -20.41 -9.23
C GLY A 187 -26.53 -21.05 -8.47
N ALA A 188 -25.29 -20.59 -8.68
CA ALA A 188 -24.16 -21.02 -7.86
C ALA A 188 -24.42 -20.65 -6.38
N SER A 189 -24.34 -21.65 -5.49
CA SER A 189 -24.39 -21.39 -4.06
C SER A 189 -23.19 -20.51 -3.71
N GLY A 190 -23.46 -19.31 -3.22
CA GLY A 190 -22.41 -18.38 -2.80
C GLY A 190 -21.69 -19.00 -1.61
N ASP A 191 -20.54 -19.61 -1.86
CA ASP A 191 -19.63 -20.00 -0.80
C ASP A 191 -19.12 -18.75 -0.08
N GLY A 192 -18.49 -18.94 1.08
CA GLY A 192 -17.98 -17.78 1.84
C GLY A 192 -17.02 -16.91 1.03
N TRP A 193 -16.29 -17.50 0.08
CA TRP A 193 -15.34 -16.79 -0.78
C TRP A 193 -16.01 -15.90 -1.81
N TRP A 194 -17.16 -16.27 -2.34
CA TRP A 194 -17.95 -15.39 -3.20
C TRP A 194 -18.24 -14.05 -2.50
N PHE A 195 -18.67 -14.07 -1.24
CA PHE A 195 -18.93 -12.86 -0.47
C PHE A 195 -17.65 -12.05 -0.22
N VAL A 196 -16.54 -12.73 0.10
CA VAL A 196 -15.23 -12.07 0.30
C VAL A 196 -14.79 -11.35 -0.97
N HIS A 197 -14.83 -12.04 -2.12
CA HIS A 197 -14.39 -11.48 -3.39
C HIS A 197 -15.30 -10.35 -3.87
N MET A 198 -16.63 -10.52 -3.77
CA MET A 198 -17.59 -9.50 -4.14
C MET A 198 -17.40 -8.23 -3.29
N ALA A 199 -17.28 -8.38 -1.97
CA ALA A 199 -17.07 -7.24 -1.07
C ALA A 199 -15.73 -6.53 -1.35
N GLY A 200 -14.64 -7.29 -1.55
CA GLY A 200 -13.34 -6.70 -1.89
C GLY A 200 -13.32 -5.97 -3.23
N CYS A 201 -14.03 -6.48 -4.24
CA CYS A 201 -14.15 -5.78 -5.53
C CYS A 201 -14.97 -4.49 -5.39
N LEU A 202 -16.07 -4.52 -4.64
CA LEU A 202 -16.89 -3.33 -4.37
C LEU A 202 -16.11 -2.26 -3.59
N GLU A 203 -15.31 -2.68 -2.61
CA GLU A 203 -14.42 -1.77 -1.86
C GLU A 203 -13.39 -1.10 -2.80
N ASN A 204 -12.79 -1.85 -3.72
CA ASN A 204 -11.83 -1.31 -4.68
C ASN A 204 -12.47 -0.30 -5.66
N GLU A 205 -13.75 -0.46 -5.98
CA GLU A 205 -14.53 0.50 -6.77
C GLU A 205 -15.07 1.67 -5.92
N GLY A 206 -14.71 1.78 -4.64
CA GLY A 206 -15.18 2.83 -3.73
C GLY A 206 -16.63 2.67 -3.25
N ARG A 207 -17.28 1.54 -3.54
CA ARG A 207 -18.68 1.24 -3.19
C ARG A 207 -18.79 0.64 -1.78
N LEU A 208 -18.32 1.39 -0.78
CA LEU A 208 -18.10 0.91 0.58
C LEU A 208 -19.36 0.40 1.30
N GLU A 209 -20.51 1.04 1.09
CA GLU A 209 -21.78 0.62 1.72
C GLU A 209 -22.26 -0.73 1.18
N GLU A 210 -22.10 -0.95 -0.13
CA GLU A 210 -22.46 -2.21 -0.77
C GLU A 210 -21.48 -3.32 -0.37
N ALA A 211 -20.19 -3.02 -0.33
CA ALA A 211 -19.16 -3.94 0.17
C ALA A 211 -19.49 -4.40 1.60
N PHE A 212 -19.87 -3.47 2.47
CA PHE A 212 -20.28 -3.75 3.84
C PHE A 212 -21.50 -4.67 3.90
N ALA A 213 -22.56 -4.36 3.14
CA ALA A 213 -23.78 -5.16 3.11
C ALA A 213 -23.53 -6.60 2.62
N ILE A 214 -22.73 -6.77 1.56
CA ILE A 214 -22.35 -8.08 1.02
C ILE A 214 -21.54 -8.87 2.04
N ALA A 215 -20.53 -8.27 2.67
CA ALA A 215 -19.72 -8.96 3.66
C ALA A 215 -20.53 -9.37 4.89
N GLN A 216 -21.48 -8.53 5.34
CA GLN A 216 -22.41 -8.89 6.40
C GLN A 216 -23.34 -10.05 6.01
N ALA A 217 -23.90 -10.03 4.80
CA ALA A 217 -24.72 -11.14 4.30
C ALA A 217 -23.93 -12.46 4.29
N GLY A 218 -22.65 -12.43 3.91
CA GLY A 218 -21.76 -13.59 3.95
C GLY A 218 -21.53 -14.15 5.36
N LEU A 219 -21.44 -13.28 6.38
CA LEU A 219 -21.36 -13.72 7.78
C LEU A 219 -22.63 -14.44 8.23
N GLN A 220 -23.81 -13.97 7.79
CA GLN A 220 -25.09 -14.60 8.13
C GLN A 220 -25.36 -15.90 7.36
N ALA A 221 -24.74 -16.07 6.20
CA ALA A 221 -24.95 -17.21 5.32
C ALA A 221 -24.43 -18.57 5.85
N ASN A 222 -23.96 -18.66 7.10
CA ASN A 222 -23.57 -19.89 7.81
C ASN A 222 -22.74 -20.89 6.95
N GLY A 223 -21.66 -20.39 6.34
CA GLY A 223 -20.72 -21.22 5.60
C GLY A 223 -19.91 -22.15 6.52
N ARG A 224 -19.63 -23.37 6.07
CA ARG A 224 -18.77 -24.35 6.79
C ARG A 224 -17.26 -24.01 6.74
N ASP A 225 -16.87 -23.02 5.94
CA ASP A 225 -15.46 -22.63 5.77
C ASP A 225 -15.05 -21.57 6.82
N GLY A 226 -14.26 -22.01 7.79
CA GLY A 226 -13.73 -21.14 8.84
C GLY A 226 -12.80 -20.04 8.34
N ALA A 227 -12.08 -20.25 7.22
CA ALA A 227 -11.16 -19.27 6.65
C ALA A 227 -11.93 -18.12 5.97
N ALA A 228 -12.92 -18.45 5.14
CA ALA A 228 -13.79 -17.44 4.54
C ALA A 228 -14.58 -16.65 5.61
N GLN A 229 -15.08 -17.34 6.64
CA GLN A 229 -15.74 -16.69 7.77
C GLN A 229 -14.80 -15.74 8.53
N GLU A 230 -13.52 -16.10 8.71
CA GLU A 230 -12.55 -15.20 9.31
C GLU A 230 -12.24 -13.98 8.43
N ALA A 231 -12.09 -14.18 7.11
CA ALA A 231 -11.88 -13.10 6.16
C ALA A 231 -13.06 -12.11 6.14
N LEU A 232 -14.30 -12.61 6.18
CA LEU A 232 -15.51 -11.77 6.27
C LEU A 232 -15.57 -10.99 7.59
N ARG A 233 -15.22 -11.62 8.72
CA ARG A 233 -15.15 -10.92 10.02
C ARG A 233 -14.10 -9.81 9.99
N LEU A 234 -12.94 -10.09 9.41
CA LEU A 234 -11.87 -9.11 9.24
C LEU A 234 -12.35 -7.93 8.37
N HIS A 235 -12.99 -8.22 7.23
CA HIS A 235 -13.47 -7.19 6.31
C HIS A 235 -14.52 -6.28 6.97
N VAL A 236 -15.59 -6.87 7.54
CA VAL A 236 -16.63 -6.12 8.25
C VAL A 236 -16.06 -5.35 9.44
N GLY A 237 -15.18 -5.98 10.23
CA GLY A 237 -14.54 -5.34 11.38
C GLY A 237 -13.66 -4.15 10.99
N THR A 238 -12.94 -4.25 9.86
CA THR A 238 -12.11 -3.17 9.32
C THR A 238 -12.98 -1.97 8.90
N LEU A 239 -14.05 -2.20 8.13
CA LEU A 239 -14.98 -1.16 7.71
C LEU A 239 -15.66 -0.48 8.91
N LEU A 240 -16.02 -1.24 9.95
CA LEU A 240 -16.56 -0.68 11.19
C LEU A 240 -15.55 0.18 11.95
N ASN A 241 -14.29 -0.25 12.02
CA ASN A 241 -13.22 0.55 12.62
C ASN A 241 -13.01 1.87 11.85
N TYR A 242 -12.97 1.84 10.51
CA TYR A 242 -12.87 3.06 9.70
C TYR A 242 -14.07 3.98 9.88
N GLY A 243 -15.28 3.43 9.98
CA GLY A 243 -16.49 4.17 10.31
C GLY A 243 -16.61 4.59 11.78
N ASN A 244 -15.54 4.51 12.57
CA ASN A 244 -15.50 4.85 14.00
C ASN A 244 -16.57 4.14 14.85
N ARG A 245 -16.84 2.86 14.55
CA ARG A 245 -17.78 1.98 15.28
C ARG A 245 -17.03 0.84 16.00
N PRO A 246 -16.09 1.13 16.92
CA PRO A 246 -15.18 0.13 17.47
C PRO A 246 -15.88 -0.94 18.33
N GLN A 247 -17.00 -0.61 19.00
CA GLN A 247 -17.75 -1.58 19.79
C GLN A 247 -18.35 -2.68 18.90
N GLN A 248 -18.95 -2.29 17.76
CA GLN A 248 -19.51 -3.23 16.79
C GLN A 248 -18.38 -4.03 16.11
N ALA A 249 -17.29 -3.35 15.74
CA ALA A 249 -16.11 -4.01 15.18
C ALA A 249 -15.60 -5.11 16.11
N LEU A 250 -15.44 -4.81 17.40
CA LEU A 250 -14.95 -5.79 18.38
C LEU A 250 -15.89 -6.99 18.55
N GLN A 251 -17.21 -6.79 18.50
CA GLN A 251 -18.18 -7.88 18.56
C GLN A 251 -18.03 -8.83 17.37
N ILE A 252 -17.97 -8.28 16.15
CA ILE A 252 -17.77 -9.07 14.93
C ILE A 252 -16.42 -9.78 14.96
N LEU A 253 -15.34 -9.06 15.24
CA LEU A 253 -13.98 -9.59 15.21
C LEU A 253 -13.73 -10.64 16.30
N SER A 254 -14.39 -10.53 17.45
CA SER A 254 -14.26 -11.53 18.53
C SER A 254 -15.12 -12.78 18.28
N GLY A 255 -15.91 -12.80 17.21
CA GLY A 255 -16.64 -13.98 16.75
C GLY A 255 -15.70 -15.09 16.25
N GLY A 256 -16.15 -16.34 16.35
CA GLY A 256 -15.41 -17.52 15.91
C GLY A 256 -15.43 -18.68 16.92
N GLY A 257 -15.04 -19.87 16.48
CA GLY A 257 -14.97 -21.04 17.36
C GLY A 257 -13.83 -20.91 18.38
N LYS A 258 -14.09 -21.22 19.65
CA LYS A 258 -13.11 -21.14 20.76
C LYS A 258 -11.76 -21.86 20.51
N LYS A 259 -11.71 -22.79 19.55
CA LYS A 259 -10.52 -23.58 19.20
C LYS A 259 -9.62 -22.92 18.14
N GLN A 260 -10.10 -21.93 17.39
CA GLN A 260 -9.33 -21.32 16.31
C GLN A 260 -8.53 -20.13 16.83
N ARG A 261 -7.21 -20.17 16.67
CA ARG A 261 -6.36 -19.02 17.02
C ARG A 261 -6.59 -17.93 15.97
N PRO A 262 -6.94 -16.71 16.37
CA PRO A 262 -7.20 -15.64 15.41
C PRO A 262 -5.92 -15.27 14.67
N SER A 263 -6.03 -15.01 13.35
CA SER A 263 -4.91 -14.55 12.54
C SER A 263 -4.34 -13.23 13.05
N PRO A 264 -3.08 -12.92 12.70
CA PRO A 264 -2.44 -11.65 13.03
C PRO A 264 -3.24 -10.43 12.55
N ALA A 265 -3.84 -10.50 11.35
CA ALA A 265 -4.67 -9.43 10.81
C ALA A 265 -5.91 -9.19 11.70
N LEU A 266 -6.61 -10.25 12.08
CA LEU A 266 -7.78 -10.16 12.94
C LEU A 266 -7.42 -9.66 14.35
N ARG A 267 -6.30 -10.11 14.92
CA ARG A 267 -5.78 -9.57 16.20
C ARG A 267 -5.47 -8.10 16.09
N GLY A 268 -4.91 -7.69 14.96
CA GLY A 268 -4.63 -6.30 14.68
C GLY A 268 -5.88 -5.42 14.74
N GLU A 269 -6.94 -5.79 14.03
CA GLU A 269 -8.19 -5.02 14.05
C GLU A 269 -8.90 -5.04 15.41
N ARG A 270 -8.81 -6.16 16.16
CA ARG A 270 -9.29 -6.21 17.56
C ARG A 270 -8.51 -5.24 18.43
N MET A 271 -7.19 -5.20 18.29
CA MET A 271 -6.34 -4.27 19.03
C MET A 271 -6.72 -2.81 18.76
N ARG A 272 -7.00 -2.45 17.50
CA ARG A 272 -7.45 -1.10 17.15
C ARG A 272 -8.79 -0.76 17.81
N ALA A 273 -9.78 -1.65 17.69
CA ALA A 273 -11.09 -1.47 18.31
C ALA A 273 -11.00 -1.30 19.83
N LEU A 274 -10.22 -2.17 20.50
CA LEU A 274 -9.98 -2.11 21.94
C LEU A 274 -9.30 -0.79 22.35
N PHE A 275 -8.31 -0.34 21.58
CA PHE A 275 -7.62 0.92 21.85
C PHE A 275 -8.55 2.13 21.70
N ALA A 276 -9.35 2.18 20.63
CA ALA A 276 -10.33 3.25 20.40
C ALA A 276 -11.34 3.35 21.55
N MET A 277 -11.71 2.22 22.16
CA MET A 277 -12.57 2.15 23.34
C MET A 277 -11.84 2.38 24.68
N ASN A 278 -10.59 2.85 24.65
CA ASN A 278 -9.73 3.06 25.82
C ASN A 278 -9.48 1.80 26.68
N ARG A 279 -9.69 0.59 26.12
CA ARG A 279 -9.41 -0.70 26.79
C ARG A 279 -7.93 -1.09 26.65
N SER A 280 -7.06 -0.23 27.20
CA SER A 280 -5.62 -0.27 26.99
C SER A 280 -4.96 -1.58 27.45
N ALA A 281 -5.46 -2.19 28.53
CA ALA A 281 -4.95 -3.48 29.00
C ALA A 281 -5.23 -4.62 27.99
N ASP A 282 -6.40 -4.60 27.35
CA ASP A 282 -6.82 -5.62 26.38
C ASP A 282 -6.10 -5.44 25.05
N ALA A 283 -6.03 -4.20 24.57
CA ALA A 283 -5.25 -3.86 23.37
C ALA A 283 -3.77 -4.26 23.54
N LEU A 284 -3.19 -4.04 24.73
CA LEU A 284 -1.82 -4.46 25.02
C LEU A 284 -1.63 -5.99 25.00
N ARG A 285 -2.65 -6.78 25.33
CA ARG A 285 -2.59 -8.24 25.20
C ARG A 285 -2.52 -8.67 23.75
N GLU A 286 -3.31 -8.07 22.88
CA GLU A 286 -3.26 -8.33 21.43
C GLU A 286 -1.91 -7.89 20.85
N ALA A 287 -1.41 -6.70 21.22
CA ALA A 287 -0.11 -6.19 20.78
C ALA A 287 1.02 -7.18 21.11
N LYS A 288 1.07 -7.65 22.36
CA LYS A 288 2.09 -8.61 22.81
C LYS A 288 1.99 -9.95 22.09
N ALA A 289 0.77 -10.44 21.86
CA ALA A 289 0.57 -11.69 21.12
C ALA A 289 1.08 -11.59 19.68
N MET A 290 0.84 -10.46 19.02
CA MET A 290 1.37 -10.20 17.66
C MET A 290 2.90 -10.12 17.65
N LEU A 291 3.49 -9.37 18.56
CA LEU A 291 4.95 -9.23 18.66
C LEU A 291 5.63 -10.55 19.02
N ALA A 292 5.05 -11.34 19.92
CA ALA A 292 5.57 -12.67 20.28
C ALA A 292 5.51 -13.68 19.14
N ALA A 293 4.57 -13.49 18.20
CA ALA A 293 4.48 -14.26 16.96
C ALA A 293 5.38 -13.72 15.83
N GLY A 294 6.24 -12.74 16.11
CA GLY A 294 7.18 -12.18 15.13
C GLY A 294 6.60 -11.08 14.23
N HIS A 295 5.36 -10.64 14.45
CA HIS A 295 4.76 -9.55 13.68
C HIS A 295 5.23 -8.18 14.20
N GLU A 296 6.48 -7.84 13.89
CA GLU A 296 7.12 -6.59 14.29
C GLU A 296 6.71 -5.38 13.42
N ILE A 297 5.41 -5.18 13.24
CA ILE A 297 4.86 -4.11 12.41
C ILE A 297 4.87 -2.78 13.19
N ARG A 298 5.30 -1.69 12.54
CA ARG A 298 5.38 -0.32 13.08
C ARG A 298 4.24 0.04 14.03
N TRP A 299 3.02 -0.07 13.53
CA TRP A 299 1.81 0.40 14.20
C TRP A 299 1.49 -0.37 15.49
N VAL A 300 1.95 -1.61 15.61
CA VAL A 300 1.79 -2.45 16.82
C VAL A 300 2.60 -1.87 17.97
N TYR A 301 3.84 -1.44 17.72
CA TYR A 301 4.66 -0.77 18.74
C TYR A 301 4.09 0.60 19.14
N TYR A 302 3.53 1.33 18.19
CA TYR A 302 2.92 2.63 18.49
C TYR A 302 1.70 2.47 19.42
N ILE A 303 0.74 1.61 19.06
CA ILE A 303 -0.43 1.33 19.92
C ILE A 303 0.01 0.73 21.27
N GLN A 304 1.02 -0.14 21.29
CA GLN A 304 1.60 -0.65 22.54
C GLN A 304 2.15 0.48 23.43
N GLY A 305 2.87 1.43 22.83
CA GLY A 305 3.40 2.61 23.51
C GLY A 305 2.29 3.46 24.13
N LEU A 306 1.26 3.78 23.34
CA LEU A 306 0.09 4.54 23.80
C LEU A 306 -0.69 3.79 24.90
N CYS A 307 -0.79 2.46 24.81
CA CYS A 307 -1.41 1.66 25.86
C CYS A 307 -0.60 1.70 27.16
N TYR A 308 0.73 1.64 27.10
CA TYR A 308 1.56 1.81 28.30
C TYR A 308 1.44 3.22 28.89
N GLU A 309 1.35 4.24 28.05
CA GLU A 309 1.08 5.63 28.47
C GLU A 309 -0.24 5.71 29.23
N ASN A 310 -1.34 5.20 28.64
CA ASN A 310 -2.68 5.17 29.27
C ASN A 310 -2.72 4.43 30.61
N LEU A 311 -1.88 3.42 30.77
CA LEU A 311 -1.78 2.61 31.99
C LEU A 311 -0.81 3.18 33.03
N GLY A 312 -0.31 4.41 32.84
CA GLY A 312 0.61 5.05 33.77
C GLY A 312 1.99 4.39 33.83
N ARG A 313 2.46 3.81 32.71
CA ARG A 313 3.75 3.10 32.60
C ARG A 313 4.70 3.79 31.62
N PRO A 314 5.06 5.07 31.85
CA PRO A 314 5.77 5.89 30.86
C PRO A 314 7.14 5.33 30.47
N ALA A 315 7.87 4.68 31.38
CA ALA A 315 9.15 4.04 31.04
C ALA A 315 9.01 2.88 30.04
N LYS A 316 7.91 2.10 30.12
CA LYS A 316 7.62 1.04 29.15
C LYS A 316 7.11 1.63 27.83
N ALA A 317 6.31 2.71 27.92
CA ALA A 317 5.84 3.45 26.76
C ALA A 317 7.02 3.97 25.93
N LEU A 318 8.02 4.61 26.55
CA LEU A 318 9.21 5.11 25.86
C LEU A 318 9.97 4.02 25.09
N LYS A 319 10.12 2.82 25.67
CA LYS A 319 10.77 1.68 24.99
C LYS A 319 10.00 1.24 23.75
N ALA A 320 8.68 1.14 23.84
CA ALA A 320 7.82 0.77 22.72
C ALA A 320 7.80 1.86 21.64
N LEU A 321 7.65 3.13 22.03
CA LEU A 321 7.65 4.27 21.11
C LEU A 321 9.02 4.47 20.42
N ALA A 322 10.13 4.14 21.07
CA ALA A 322 11.45 4.09 20.42
C ALA A 322 11.50 3.05 19.30
N LYS A 323 10.92 1.87 19.52
CA LYS A 323 10.83 0.82 18.50
C LYS A 323 9.88 1.18 17.36
N ALA A 324 8.82 1.94 17.66
CA ALA A 324 7.93 2.50 16.65
C ALA A 324 8.69 3.52 15.78
N GLU A 325 9.40 4.48 16.38
CA GLU A 325 10.17 5.49 15.65
C GLU A 325 11.30 4.89 14.81
N GLN A 326 12.00 3.86 15.30
CA GLN A 326 13.03 3.16 14.51
C GLN A 326 12.50 2.57 13.21
N ARG A 327 11.20 2.22 13.16
CA ARG A 327 10.52 1.66 11.99
C ARG A 327 9.89 2.74 11.13
N ASP A 328 9.69 3.93 11.67
CA ASP A 328 9.17 5.07 10.95
C ASP A 328 9.61 6.38 11.57
N TRP A 329 10.63 6.93 10.94
CA TRP A 329 11.24 8.16 11.39
C TRP A 329 10.33 9.38 11.15
N LEU A 330 9.27 9.32 10.35
CA LEU A 330 8.60 10.54 9.88
C LEU A 330 7.33 10.91 10.65
N GLU A 331 6.75 10.02 11.46
CA GLU A 331 5.54 10.34 12.25
C GLU A 331 5.84 11.25 13.47
N PRO A 332 5.35 12.50 13.52
CA PRO A 332 5.57 13.41 14.64
C PRO A 332 4.84 12.98 15.93
N GLU A 333 3.69 12.31 15.81
CA GLU A 333 2.85 11.89 16.93
C GLU A 333 3.58 10.90 17.85
N ILE A 334 4.52 10.12 17.30
CA ILE A 334 5.38 9.23 18.09
C ILE A 334 6.26 10.05 19.04
N ASN A 335 6.86 11.14 18.56
CA ASN A 335 7.71 12.02 19.38
C ASN A 335 6.89 12.81 20.39
N GLU A 336 5.68 13.22 20.04
CA GLU A 336 4.77 13.86 20.99
C GLU A 336 4.39 12.92 22.13
N ALA A 337 4.08 11.66 21.82
CA ALA A 337 3.83 10.64 22.83
C ALA A 337 5.08 10.39 23.71
N ARG A 338 6.28 10.38 23.12
CA ARG A 338 7.54 10.28 23.86
C ARG A 338 7.74 11.48 24.79
N ALA A 339 7.50 12.70 24.31
CA ALA A 339 7.60 13.91 25.10
C ALA A 339 6.65 13.87 26.32
N ARG A 340 5.39 13.47 26.13
CA ARG A 340 4.44 13.29 27.25
C ARG A 340 4.93 12.27 28.28
N CYS A 341 5.48 11.14 27.81
CA CYS A 341 6.05 10.13 28.70
C CYS A 341 7.29 10.63 29.45
N LEU A 342 8.14 11.45 28.82
CA LEU A 342 9.33 12.03 29.45
C LEU A 342 8.94 13.08 30.51
N LEU A 343 7.93 13.90 30.24
CA LEU A 343 7.37 14.83 31.24
C LEU A 343 6.83 14.08 32.44
N ALA A 344 6.08 12.98 32.23
CA ALA A 344 5.60 12.12 33.30
C ALA A 344 6.71 11.44 34.13
N LEU A 345 7.94 11.38 33.60
CA LEU A 345 9.14 10.88 34.27
C LEU A 345 10.02 12.02 34.83
N ASN A 346 9.53 13.26 34.84
CA ASN A 346 10.28 14.44 35.27
C ASN A 346 11.60 14.67 34.48
N ARG A 347 11.56 14.45 33.15
CA ARG A 347 12.68 14.63 32.21
C ARG A 347 12.38 15.74 31.18
N PRO A 348 12.22 17.01 31.60
CA PRO A 348 11.72 18.08 30.74
C PRO A 348 12.65 18.46 29.59
N ALA A 349 13.97 18.43 29.79
CA ALA A 349 14.94 18.75 28.73
C ALA A 349 14.84 17.77 27.54
N GLU A 350 14.71 16.48 27.83
CA GLU A 350 14.54 15.45 26.80
C GLU A 350 13.17 15.53 26.15
N ALA A 351 12.12 15.87 26.92
CA ALA A 351 10.80 16.10 26.37
C ALA A 351 10.79 17.26 25.36
N ALA A 352 11.48 18.36 25.66
CA ALA A 352 11.63 19.49 24.74
C ALA A 352 12.39 19.08 23.46
N ALA A 353 13.40 18.22 23.56
CA ALA A 353 14.10 17.69 22.39
C ALA A 353 13.19 16.85 21.49
N GLU A 354 12.33 16.00 22.08
CA GLU A 354 11.33 15.22 21.35
C GLU A 354 10.25 16.13 20.71
N GLN A 355 9.79 17.18 21.39
CA GLN A 355 8.86 18.16 20.81
C GLN A 355 9.49 18.92 19.63
N ALA A 356 10.75 19.34 19.76
CA ALA A 356 11.48 19.97 18.66
C ALA A 356 11.65 19.01 17.47
N LYS A 357 11.84 17.71 17.76
CA LYS A 357 11.90 16.67 16.74
C LYS A 357 10.55 16.47 16.04
N ALA A 358 9.44 16.44 16.78
CA ALA A 358 8.09 16.41 16.23
C ALA A 358 7.83 17.62 15.31
N ALA A 359 8.20 18.83 15.76
CA ALA A 359 8.03 20.05 14.98
C ALA A 359 8.82 20.04 13.66
N ARG A 360 10.07 19.53 13.68
CA ARG A 360 10.86 19.33 12.46
C ARG A 360 10.20 18.34 11.50
N LYS A 361 9.66 17.23 12.01
CA LYS A 361 8.95 16.23 11.20
C LYS A 361 7.68 16.80 10.59
N ARG A 362 6.87 17.56 11.34
CA ARG A 362 5.70 18.25 10.80
C ARG A 362 6.08 19.17 9.65
N ARG A 363 7.05 20.05 9.84
CA ARG A 363 7.55 20.95 8.78
C ARG A 363 8.03 20.19 7.54
N TYR A 364 8.58 19.00 7.71
CA TYR A 364 9.00 18.14 6.60
C TYR A 364 7.81 17.52 5.85
N LEU A 365 6.73 17.20 6.56
CA LEU A 365 5.53 16.59 6.01
C LEU A 365 4.57 17.59 5.33
N GLY A 366 4.75 18.89 5.56
CA GLY A 366 3.86 19.96 5.08
C GLY A 366 3.16 20.64 6.24
#